data_AF-A0A923D5I8-F1
#
_entry.id   AF-A0A923D5I8-F1
#
_cell.length_a   1.000
_cell.length_b   1.000
_cell.length_c   1.000
_cell.angle_alpha   90.00
_cell.angle_beta   90.00
_cell.angle_gamma   90.00
#
_symmetry.space_group_name_H-M   'P 1'
#
loop_
_entity.id
_entity.type
_entity.pdbx_description
1 polymer ?
#
loop_
_entity_poly.entity_id
_entity_poly.type
_entity_poly.pdbx_seq_one_letter_code
_entity_poly.pdbx_strand_id
1 'polypeptide(L)'
;MRKGLIQATDAFERIVHWSLAISCLILCITGLGMMFQSFNFIGTIMGGLKSLKYVHNFTGLFFIVALYFTIRMWWKEAGVFSMPEDMEWMMCAGGYLWHVDKVPEVGKYNPGQKAFFL
;
A
#
# COMPACT_ATOMS: atom_id res chain seq x y z
N MET A 1 -11.82 -21.52 -11.12
CA MET A 1 -11.77 -20.20 -11.77
C MET A 1 -12.96 -20.08 -12.71
N ARG A 2 -13.62 -18.91 -12.78
CA ARG A 2 -14.69 -18.69 -13.77
C ARG A 2 -14.07 -18.55 -15.16
N LYS A 3 -14.74 -19.08 -16.19
CA LYS A 3 -14.24 -19.01 -17.58
C LYS A 3 -14.04 -17.54 -17.98
N GLY A 4 -12.88 -17.21 -18.53
CA GLY A 4 -12.52 -15.86 -18.95
C GLY A 4 -11.86 -14.96 -17.89
N LEU A 5 -11.61 -15.46 -16.67
CA LEU A 5 -10.86 -14.71 -15.65
C LEU A 5 -9.47 -15.30 -15.42
N ILE A 6 -8.49 -14.42 -15.20
CA ILE A 6 -7.15 -14.76 -14.72
C ILE A 6 -7.03 -14.47 -13.22
N GLN A 7 -6.26 -15.27 -12.50
CA GLN A 7 -5.95 -15.01 -11.11
C GLN A 7 -4.77 -14.02 -11.02
N ALA A 8 -5.08 -12.74 -10.82
CA ALA A 8 -4.06 -11.70 -10.64
C ALA A 8 -3.43 -11.73 -9.24
N THR A 9 -4.24 -12.05 -8.22
CA THR A 9 -3.78 -12.26 -6.84
C THR A 9 -4.46 -13.46 -6.19
N ASP A 10 -3.78 -14.12 -5.26
CA ASP A 10 -4.32 -15.23 -4.48
C ASP A 10 -5.05 -14.78 -3.19
N ALA A 11 -5.58 -15.74 -2.43
CA ALA A 11 -6.32 -15.43 -1.21
C ALA A 11 -5.41 -14.93 -0.07
N PHE A 12 -4.19 -15.43 0.02
CA PHE A 12 -3.22 -15.01 1.03
C PHE A 12 -2.78 -13.56 0.76
N GLU A 13 -2.47 -13.22 -0.48
CA GLU A 13 -2.16 -11.85 -0.92
C GLU A 13 -3.25 -10.86 -0.52
N ARG A 14 -4.51 -11.23 -0.76
CA ARG A 14 -5.65 -10.36 -0.39
C ARG A 14 -5.79 -10.20 1.12
N ILE A 15 -5.65 -11.26 1.90
CA ILE A 15 -5.78 -11.20 3.36
C ILE A 15 -4.68 -10.32 3.97
N VAL A 16 -3.43 -10.52 3.54
CA VAL A 16 -2.29 -9.71 3.99
C VAL A 16 -2.47 -8.25 3.60
N HIS A 17 -2.87 -7.98 2.35
CA HIS A 17 -3.13 -6.62 1.87
C HIS A 17 -4.23 -5.92 2.67
N TRP A 18 -5.38 -6.57 2.91
CA TRP A 18 -6.45 -5.97 3.70
C TRP A 18 -6.05 -5.76 5.16
N SER A 19 -5.24 -6.67 5.73
CA SER A 19 -4.68 -6.50 7.08
C SER A 19 -3.79 -5.26 7.16
N LEU A 20 -2.93 -5.06 6.15
CA LEU A 20 -2.08 -3.87 6.03
C LEU A 20 -2.92 -2.59 5.84
N ALA A 21 -3.89 -2.62 4.93
CA ALA A 21 -4.71 -1.45 4.58
C ALA A 21 -5.55 -0.97 5.77
N ILE A 22 -6.25 -1.89 6.46
CA ILE A 22 -7.11 -1.55 7.59
C ILE A 22 -6.27 -0.99 8.75
N SER A 23 -5.15 -1.63 9.07
CA SER A 23 -4.27 -1.14 10.14
C SER A 23 -3.62 0.19 9.79
N CYS A 24 -3.23 0.42 8.53
CA CYS A 24 -2.77 1.72 8.03
C CYS A 24 -3.82 2.82 8.25
N LEU A 25 -5.07 2.58 7.85
CA LEU A 25 -6.15 3.56 8.00
C LEU A 25 -6.40 3.91 9.47
N ILE A 26 -6.40 2.91 10.35
CA ILE A 26 -6.53 3.13 11.80
C ILE A 26 -5.36 3.98 12.31
N LEU A 27 -4.12 3.68 11.90
CA LEU A 27 -2.94 4.46 12.28
C LEU A 27 -3.00 5.90 11.77
N CYS A 28 -3.41 6.13 10.53
CA CYS A 28 -3.60 7.46 9.97
C CYS A 28 -4.64 8.26 10.78
N ILE A 29 -5.81 7.68 11.04
CA ILE A 29 -6.90 8.35 11.77
C ILE A 29 -6.49 8.66 13.21
N THR A 30 -5.94 7.68 13.91
CA THR A 30 -5.50 7.85 15.31
C THR A 30 -4.30 8.80 15.42
N GLY A 31 -3.39 8.77 14.46
CA GLY A 31 -2.26 9.70 14.37
C GLY A 31 -2.73 11.14 14.13
N LEU A 32 -3.65 11.36 13.18
CA LEU A 32 -4.27 12.67 12.95
C LEU A 32 -4.96 13.21 14.21
N GLY A 33 -5.69 12.34 14.92
CA GLY A 33 -6.37 12.69 16.16
C GLY A 33 -5.45 13.02 17.34
N MET A 34 -4.17 12.64 17.29
CA MET A 34 -3.16 13.03 18.29
C MET A 34 -2.31 14.21 17.83
N MET A 35 -2.08 14.37 16.53
CA MET A 35 -1.17 15.37 15.96
C MET A 35 -1.79 16.76 15.89
N PHE A 36 -3.08 16.85 15.54
CA PHE A 36 -3.77 18.12 15.37
C PHE A 36 -4.87 18.30 16.41
N GLN A 37 -4.81 19.42 17.15
CA GLN A 37 -5.81 19.73 18.19
C GLN A 37 -7.24 19.76 17.64
N SER A 38 -7.44 20.22 16.39
CA SER A 38 -8.74 20.22 15.71
C SER A 38 -9.33 18.82 15.52
N PHE A 39 -8.50 17.78 15.52
CA PHE A 39 -8.91 16.38 15.39
C PHE A 39 -8.93 15.61 16.73
N ASN A 40 -8.70 16.26 17.87
CA ASN A 40 -8.76 15.62 19.19
C ASN A 40 -10.12 14.97 19.50
N PHE A 41 -11.20 15.37 18.81
CA PHE A 41 -12.53 14.75 18.95
C PHE A 41 -12.50 13.25 18.63
N ILE A 42 -11.58 12.79 17.77
CA ILE A 42 -11.35 11.37 17.48
C ILE A 42 -10.95 10.63 18.76
N GLY A 43 -10.14 11.28 19.60
CA GLY A 43 -9.79 10.79 20.93
C GLY A 43 -11.02 10.63 21.82
N THR A 44 -11.94 11.59 21.82
CA THR A 44 -13.19 11.51 22.61
C THR A 44 -14.02 10.28 22.26
N ILE A 45 -14.15 9.94 20.97
CA ILE A 45 -14.89 8.74 20.50
C ILE A 45 -14.21 7.45 21.02
N MET A 46 -12.89 7.49 21.17
CA MET A 46 -12.08 6.34 21.61
C MET A 46 -11.90 6.25 23.13
N GLY A 47 -12.55 7.11 23.93
CA GLY A 47 -12.42 7.13 25.40
C GLY A 47 -11.30 8.05 25.93
N GLY A 48 -10.86 9.01 25.11
CA GLY A 48 -9.85 10.02 25.41
C GLY A 48 -8.52 9.80 24.71
N LEU A 49 -7.66 10.83 24.69
CA LEU A 49 -6.35 10.79 24.01
C LEU A 49 -5.43 9.67 24.53
N LYS A 50 -5.54 9.32 25.82
CA LYS A 50 -4.78 8.20 26.40
C LYS A 50 -5.18 6.87 25.77
N SER A 51 -6.49 6.63 25.60
CA SER A 51 -7.01 5.42 24.96
C SER A 51 -6.65 5.40 23.47
N LEU A 52 -6.80 6.55 22.78
CA LEU A 52 -6.41 6.72 21.38
C LEU A 52 -4.93 6.33 21.15
N LYS A 53 -4.03 6.74 22.03
CA LYS A 53 -2.61 6.37 21.99
C LYS A 53 -2.40 4.86 22.12
N TYR A 54 -3.13 4.18 23.00
CA TYR A 54 -3.02 2.72 23.13
C TYR A 54 -3.49 2.02 21.85
N VAL A 55 -4.64 2.43 21.30
CA VAL A 55 -5.13 1.89 20.02
C VAL A 55 -4.09 2.08 18.92
N HIS A 56 -3.50 3.28 18.80
CA HIS A 56 -2.45 3.55 17.81
C HIS A 56 -1.24 2.63 18.00
N ASN A 57 -0.72 2.53 19.22
CA ASN A 57 0.48 1.74 19.50
C ASN A 57 0.29 0.25 19.21
N PHE A 58 -0.81 -0.35 19.66
CA PHE A 58 -1.09 -1.77 19.41
C PHE A 58 -1.38 -2.04 17.92
N THR A 59 -2.09 -1.14 17.25
CA THR A 59 -2.30 -1.23 15.79
C THR A 59 -0.97 -1.11 15.05
N GLY A 60 -0.03 -0.30 15.55
CA GLY A 60 1.32 -0.15 14.99
C GLY A 60 2.09 -1.46 14.98
N LEU A 61 2.04 -2.20 16.09
CA LEU A 61 2.65 -3.53 16.17
C LEU A 61 2.03 -4.51 15.16
N PHE A 62 0.70 -4.50 15.02
CA PHE A 62 0.02 -5.33 14.02
C PHE A 62 0.39 -4.93 12.59
N PHE A 63 0.45 -3.62 12.30
CA PHE A 63 0.83 -3.08 10.99
C PHE A 63 2.25 -3.51 10.61
N ILE A 64 3.21 -3.47 11.54
CA ILE A 64 4.59 -3.92 11.30
C ILE A 64 4.61 -5.39 10.85
N VAL A 65 3.83 -6.25 11.49
CA VAL A 65 3.73 -7.67 11.10
C VAL A 65 3.10 -7.82 9.71
N ALA A 66 2.01 -7.11 9.42
CA ALA A 66 1.36 -7.12 8.11
C ALA A 66 2.30 -6.59 7.00
N LEU A 67 3.07 -5.54 7.29
CA LEU A 67 4.04 -4.94 6.38
C LEU A 67 5.17 -5.92 6.07
N TYR A 68 5.69 -6.62 7.08
CA TYR A 68 6.70 -7.65 6.88
C TYR A 68 6.26 -8.74 5.89
N PHE A 69 5.03 -9.26 6.04
CA PHE A 69 4.49 -10.24 5.10
C PHE A 69 4.27 -9.66 3.70
N THR A 70 3.78 -8.41 3.63
CA THR A 70 3.57 -7.71 2.35
C THR A 70 4.87 -7.57 1.58
N ILE A 71 5.95 -7.11 2.25
CA ILE A 71 7.27 -6.97 1.64
C ILE A 71 7.75 -8.31 1.11
N ARG A 72 7.73 -9.37 1.93
CA ARG A 72 8.19 -10.72 1.56
C ARG A 72 7.45 -11.30 0.35
N MET A 73 6.15 -11.06 0.30
CA MET A 73 5.25 -11.64 -0.70
C MET A 73 5.38 -10.96 -2.07
N TRP A 74 5.56 -9.64 -2.11
CA TRP A 74 5.64 -8.87 -3.36
C TRP A 74 7.06 -8.45 -3.76
N TRP A 75 8.08 -8.78 -2.96
CA TRP A 75 9.47 -8.38 -3.25
C TRP A 75 9.92 -8.79 -4.65
N LYS A 76 9.58 -10.01 -5.08
CA LYS A 76 10.03 -10.55 -6.36
C LYS A 76 9.47 -9.76 -7.54
N GLU A 77 8.21 -9.35 -7.47
CA GLU A 77 7.55 -8.66 -8.59
C GLU A 77 7.62 -7.14 -8.51
N ALA A 78 7.63 -6.57 -7.29
CA ALA A 78 7.55 -5.13 -7.07
C ALA A 78 8.83 -4.51 -6.47
N GLY A 79 9.66 -5.30 -5.80
CA GLY A 79 10.86 -4.81 -5.08
C GLY A 79 12.10 -4.61 -5.95
N VAL A 80 12.02 -4.93 -7.25
CA VAL A 80 13.17 -4.86 -8.17
C VAL A 80 12.75 -4.22 -9.49
N PHE A 81 13.49 -3.19 -9.90
CA PHE A 81 13.35 -2.61 -11.24
C PHE A 81 14.05 -3.48 -12.29
N SER A 82 13.40 -3.67 -13.43
CA SER A 82 13.84 -4.46 -14.57
C SER A 82 14.28 -3.51 -15.68
N MET A 83 15.57 -3.48 -15.97
CA MET A 83 16.15 -2.59 -16.99
C MET A 83 16.50 -3.40 -18.25
N PRO A 84 16.29 -2.84 -19.47
CA PRO A 84 15.93 -1.44 -19.76
C PRO A 84 14.43 -1.11 -19.73
N GLU A 85 13.54 -2.09 -19.60
CA GLU A 85 12.09 -1.92 -19.87
C GLU A 85 11.42 -0.91 -18.92
N ASP A 86 11.74 -0.99 -17.63
CA ASP A 86 11.20 -0.05 -16.63
C ASP A 86 11.70 1.38 -16.88
N MET A 87 12.91 1.55 -17.40
CA MET A 87 13.45 2.87 -17.73
C MET A 87 12.67 3.48 -18.91
N GLU A 88 12.44 2.71 -19.97
CA GLU A 88 11.66 3.17 -21.12
C GLU A 88 10.26 3.59 -20.69
N TRP A 89 9.61 2.80 -19.83
CA TRP A 89 8.30 3.14 -19.29
C TRP A 89 8.32 4.42 -18.44
N MET A 90 9.37 4.62 -17.64
CA MET A 90 9.55 5.85 -16.84
C MET A 90 9.76 7.08 -17.72
N MET A 91 10.52 6.97 -18.82
CA MET A 91 10.73 8.08 -19.75
C MET A 91 9.43 8.56 -20.39
N CYS A 92 8.45 7.68 -20.57
CA CYS A 92 7.13 8.03 -21.08
C CYS A 92 6.07 8.23 -19.98
N ALA A 93 6.45 8.18 -18.70
CA ALA A 93 5.56 8.21 -17.52
C ALA A 93 4.35 7.27 -17.65
N GLY A 94 4.54 6.11 -18.28
CA GLY A 94 3.47 5.14 -18.56
C GLY A 94 2.36 5.63 -19.49
N GLY A 95 2.52 6.78 -20.14
CA GLY A 95 1.45 7.45 -20.87
C GLY A 95 0.33 7.99 -19.99
N TYR A 96 0.55 8.12 -18.67
CA TYR A 96 -0.44 8.64 -17.73
C TYR A 96 -0.54 10.16 -17.73
N LEU A 97 0.59 10.84 -17.97
CA LEU A 97 0.67 12.30 -17.93
C LEU A 97 0.48 12.95 -19.31
N TRP A 98 0.77 12.21 -20.39
CA TRP A 98 0.56 12.63 -21.77
C TRP A 98 0.30 11.43 -22.67
N HIS A 99 -0.22 11.66 -23.88
CA HIS A 99 -0.49 10.59 -24.83
C HIS A 99 0.80 9.96 -25.37
N VAL A 100 0.84 8.62 -25.38
CA VAL A 100 1.96 7.83 -25.90
C VAL A 100 1.35 6.72 -26.77
N ASP A 101 1.71 6.68 -28.05
CA ASP A 101 1.13 5.75 -29.03
C ASP A 101 1.36 4.28 -28.68
N LYS A 102 2.54 3.97 -28.13
CA LYS A 102 2.91 2.64 -27.66
C LYS A 102 3.64 2.73 -26.32
N VAL A 103 2.93 2.42 -25.24
CA VAL A 103 3.54 2.32 -23.91
C VAL A 103 4.44 1.08 -23.87
N PRO A 104 5.66 1.18 -23.32
CA PRO A 104 6.55 0.02 -23.16
C PRO A 104 5.90 -1.09 -22.34
N GLU A 105 6.15 -2.33 -22.75
CA GLU A 105 5.66 -3.51 -22.04
C GLU A 105 6.41 -3.66 -20.71
N VAL A 106 5.66 -3.89 -19.64
CA VAL A 106 6.19 -4.08 -18.28
C VAL A 106 5.61 -5.35 -17.69
N GLY A 107 6.28 -5.89 -16.68
CA GLY A 107 5.86 -7.13 -16.00
C GLY A 107 4.57 -6.98 -15.18
N LYS A 108 4.40 -7.83 -14.14
CA LYS A 108 3.20 -7.82 -13.28
C LYS A 108 2.88 -6.44 -12.70
N TYR A 109 3.92 -5.68 -12.33
CA TYR A 109 3.82 -4.31 -11.82
C TYR A 109 4.66 -3.35 -12.66
N ASN A 110 4.09 -2.19 -12.96
CA ASN A 110 4.79 -1.11 -13.66
C ASN A 110 5.75 -0.35 -12.73
N PRO A 111 6.71 0.43 -13.27
CA PRO A 111 7.66 1.19 -12.47
C PRO A 111 7.04 2.13 -11.44
N GLY A 112 5.89 2.74 -11.72
CA GLY A 112 5.19 3.58 -10.75
C GLY A 112 4.70 2.77 -9.54
N GLN A 113 4.21 1.55 -9.77
CA GLN A 113 3.81 0.63 -8.70
C GLN A 113 5.03 0.12 -7.92
N LYS A 114 6.15 -0.16 -8.60
CA LYS A 114 7.42 -0.54 -7.95
C LYS A 114 7.95 0.58 -7.06
N ALA A 115 7.92 1.82 -7.56
CA ALA A 115 8.33 3.00 -6.81
C ALA A 115 7.42 3.30 -5.61
N PHE A 116 6.13 2.96 -5.68
CA PHE A 116 5.22 3.06 -4.53
C PHE A 116 5.43 1.95 -3.49
N PHE A 117 5.84 0.76 -3.94
CA PHE A 117 6.11 -0.37 -3.06
C PHE A 117 7.41 -0.22 -2.27
N LEU A 118 8.44 0.36 -2.90
CA LEU A 118 9.75 0.66 -2.31
C LEU A 118 9.70 1.89 -1.39
#